data_AF-E6YQ64-F1
#
_entry.id   AF-E6YQ64-F1
#
_cell.length_a   1.000
_cell.length_b   1.000
_cell.length_c   1.000
_cell.angle_alpha   90.00
_cell.angle_beta   90.00
_cell.angle_gamma   90.00
#
_symmetry.space_group_name_H-M   'P 1'
#
loop_
_entity.id
_entity.type
_entity.pdbx_description
1 polymer ?
#
loop_
_entity_poly.entity_id
_entity_poly.type
_entity_poly.pdbx_seq_one_letter_code
_entity_poly.pdbx_strand_id
1 'polypeptide(L)'
;MILTVQKRKRYGRLLKVQSLIETHRKAELEHMKGQLFSCQEEMRALFSLMEKDSAFNFWNASFLAKRLHHIAKFEKKLQEQIAQQKQVVCEASSRSKRLEDKYKEMQSIEKQKQFSDMLEEYIANKMC
;
A
#
# COMPACT_ATOMS: atom_id res chain seq x y z
N MET A 1 11.77 3.50 -34.11
CA MET A 1 11.83 2.31 -33.22
C MET A 1 12.55 2.59 -31.89
N ILE A 2 13.66 3.32 -31.89
CA ILE A 2 14.48 3.54 -30.67
C ILE A 2 13.73 4.31 -29.57
N LEU A 3 12.94 5.33 -29.92
CA LEU A 3 12.23 6.18 -28.96
C LEU A 3 11.10 5.45 -28.21
N THR A 4 10.35 4.56 -28.87
CA THR A 4 9.27 3.76 -28.25
C THR A 4 9.85 2.71 -27.29
N VAL A 5 10.93 2.05 -27.69
CA VAL A 5 11.67 1.09 -26.85
C VAL A 5 12.24 1.76 -25.60
N GLN A 6 12.84 2.95 -25.74
CA GLN A 6 13.35 3.72 -24.61
C GLN A 6 12.24 4.15 -23.64
N LYS A 7 11.09 4.63 -24.16
CA LYS A 7 9.92 4.99 -23.35
C LYS A 7 9.34 3.79 -22.59
N ARG A 8 9.20 2.63 -23.24
CA ARG A 8 8.76 1.38 -22.59
C ARG A 8 9.70 0.99 -21.45
N LYS A 9 11.01 0.97 -21.69
CA LYS A 9 12.02 0.66 -20.64
C LYS A 9 11.92 1.62 -19.46
N ARG A 10 11.72 2.92 -19.73
CA ARG A 10 11.52 3.94 -18.69
C ARG A 10 10.27 3.67 -17.85
N TYR A 11 9.11 3.45 -18.48
CA TYR A 11 7.88 3.16 -17.74
C TYR A 11 7.95 1.85 -16.96
N GLY A 12 8.59 0.82 -17.51
CA GLY A 12 8.80 -0.45 -16.79
C GLY A 12 9.64 -0.28 -15.53
N ARG A 13 10.72 0.53 -15.58
CA ARG A 13 11.52 0.85 -14.39
C ARG A 13 10.72 1.64 -13.36
N LEU A 14 9.98 2.66 -13.79
CA LEU A 14 9.14 3.46 -12.90
C LEU A 14 8.04 2.62 -12.25
N LEU A 15 7.39 1.73 -13.01
CA LEU A 15 6.38 0.82 -12.50
C LEU A 15 6.96 -0.10 -11.41
N LYS A 16 8.15 -0.67 -11.63
CA LYS A 16 8.82 -1.53 -10.64
C LYS A 16 9.07 -0.78 -9.33
N VAL A 17 9.59 0.44 -9.40
CA VAL A 17 9.83 1.28 -8.20
C VAL A 17 8.51 1.63 -7.52
N GLN A 18 7.50 2.06 -8.28
CA GLN A 18 6.21 2.46 -7.72
C GLN A 18 5.48 1.29 -7.06
N SER A 19 5.58 0.08 -7.62
CA SER A 19 5.02 -1.15 -7.05
C SER A 19 5.69 -1.53 -5.72
N LEU A 20 7.00 -1.35 -5.59
CA LEU A 20 7.70 -1.53 -4.31
C LEU A 20 7.22 -0.52 -3.26
N ILE A 21 7.07 0.76 -3.64
CA ILE A 21 6.55 1.80 -2.76
C ILE A 21 5.13 1.45 -2.30
N GLU A 22 4.25 1.08 -3.23
CA GLU A 22 2.87 0.67 -2.91
C GLU A 22 2.84 -0.50 -1.92
N THR A 23 3.66 -1.54 -2.16
CA THR A 23 3.76 -2.71 -1.29
C THR A 23 4.23 -2.33 0.11
N HIS A 24 5.25 -1.49 0.20
CA HIS A 24 5.74 -0.97 1.47
C HIS A 24 4.66 -0.19 2.23
N ARG A 25 3.93 0.72 1.56
CA ARG A 25 2.84 1.49 2.18
C ARG A 25 1.70 0.60 2.68
N LYS A 26 1.38 -0.48 1.97
CA LYS A 26 0.39 -1.49 2.41
C LYS A 26 0.90 -2.24 3.65
N ALA A 27 2.17 -2.65 3.68
CA ALA A 27 2.76 -3.32 4.83
C ALA A 27 2.78 -2.41 6.08
N GLU A 28 3.12 -1.13 5.93
CA GLU A 28 3.02 -0.15 7.02
C GLU A 28 1.59 -0.03 7.55
N LEU A 29 0.59 0.01 6.66
CA LEU A 29 -0.82 0.08 7.05
C LEU A 29 -1.26 -1.16 7.84
N GLU A 30 -0.88 -2.36 7.38
CA GLU A 30 -1.19 -3.60 8.10
C GLU A 30 -0.48 -3.67 9.46
N HIS A 31 0.76 -3.19 9.54
CA HIS A 31 1.47 -3.08 10.80
C HIS A 31 0.74 -2.17 11.80
N MET A 32 0.31 -0.98 11.37
CA MET A 32 -0.46 -0.06 12.22
C MET A 32 -1.80 -0.67 12.67
N LYS A 33 -2.50 -1.38 11.79
CA LYS A 33 -3.72 -2.12 12.16
C LYS A 33 -3.44 -3.20 13.20
N GLY A 34 -2.33 -3.91 13.09
CA GLY A 34 -1.89 -4.88 14.09
C GLY A 34 -1.63 -4.23 15.45
N GLN A 35 -0.98 -3.06 15.48
CA GLN A 35 -0.79 -2.29 16.71
C GLN A 35 -2.13 -1.85 17.33
N LEU A 36 -3.07 -1.37 16.50
CA LEU A 36 -4.40 -0.99 16.95
C LEU A 36 -5.15 -2.19 17.57
N PHE A 37 -5.11 -3.35 16.91
CA PHE A 37 -5.70 -4.58 17.44
C PHE A 37 -5.10 -4.95 18.79
N SER A 38 -3.78 -4.89 18.93
CA SER A 38 -3.10 -5.15 20.22
C SER A 38 -3.56 -4.19 21.32
N CYS A 39 -3.78 -2.91 21.01
CA CYS A 39 -4.28 -1.92 21.97
C CYS A 39 -5.70 -2.26 22.44
N GLN A 40 -6.56 -2.69 21.52
CA GLN A 40 -7.95 -3.06 21.83
C GLN A 40 -8.01 -4.33 22.69
N GLU A 41 -7.16 -5.32 22.40
CA GLU A 41 -7.03 -6.52 23.23
C GLU A 41 -6.52 -6.21 24.63
N GLU A 42 -5.50 -5.35 24.75
CA GLU A 42 -5.01 -4.90 26.06
C GLU A 42 -6.12 -4.15 26.84
N MET A 43 -6.86 -3.26 26.17
CA MET A 43 -7.96 -2.54 26.79
C MET A 43 -9.04 -3.50 27.31
N ARG A 44 -9.45 -4.50 26.53
CA ARG A 44 -10.40 -5.54 26.94
C ARG A 44 -9.89 -6.35 28.14
N ALA A 45 -8.62 -6.71 28.14
CA ALA A 45 -7.99 -7.44 29.24
C ALA A 45 -8.00 -6.61 30.54
N LEU A 46 -7.71 -5.31 30.45
CA LEU A 46 -7.75 -4.41 31.61
C LEU A 46 -9.16 -4.26 32.17
N PHE A 47 -10.18 -4.10 31.31
CA PHE A 47 -11.58 -4.09 31.76
C PHE A 47 -11.98 -5.40 32.43
N SER A 48 -11.61 -6.54 31.84
CA SER A 48 -11.88 -7.86 32.43
C SER A 48 -11.24 -8.02 33.82
N LEU A 49 -10.06 -7.44 34.03
CA LEU A 49 -9.38 -7.45 35.33
C LEU A 49 -10.13 -6.61 36.36
N MET A 50 -10.63 -5.43 35.96
CA MET A 50 -11.43 -4.56 36.82
C MET A 50 -12.77 -5.19 37.23
N GLU A 51 -13.39 -5.99 36.36
CA GLU A 51 -14.66 -6.67 36.64
C GLU A 51 -14.51 -7.88 37.57
N LYS A 52 -13.35 -8.56 37.55
CA LYS A 52 -13.14 -9.83 38.26
C LYS A 52 -12.57 -9.69 39.67
N ASP A 53 -11.85 -8.62 39.98
CA ASP A 53 -11.27 -8.44 41.31
C ASP A 53 -12.19 -7.66 42.26
N SER A 54 -12.76 -8.37 43.24
CA SER A 54 -13.46 -7.77 44.39
C SER A 54 -12.51 -7.18 45.46
N ALA A 55 -11.19 -7.40 45.31
CA ALA A 55 -10.14 -6.94 46.22
C ALA A 55 -9.30 -5.78 45.62
N PHE A 56 -9.88 -4.98 44.73
CA PHE A 56 -9.15 -3.92 44.03
C PHE A 56 -8.83 -2.74 44.96
N ASN A 57 -7.60 -2.73 45.50
CA ASN A 57 -7.10 -1.62 46.31
C ASN A 57 -7.03 -0.33 45.47
N PHE A 58 -7.28 0.84 46.09
CA PHE A 58 -7.27 2.16 45.43
C PHE A 58 -6.03 2.43 44.55
N TRP A 59 -4.86 1.96 44.98
CA TRP A 59 -3.61 2.07 44.22
C TRP A 59 -3.65 1.31 42.89
N ASN A 60 -4.24 0.12 42.86
CA ASN A 60 -4.43 -0.67 41.63
C ASN A 60 -5.43 0.02 40.69
N ALA A 61 -6.51 0.60 41.23
CA ALA A 61 -7.49 1.35 40.46
C ALA A 61 -6.87 2.57 39.75
N SER A 62 -6.07 3.34 40.48
CA SER A 62 -5.39 4.52 39.93
C SER A 62 -4.37 4.17 38.84
N PHE A 63 -3.65 3.06 38.99
CA PHE A 63 -2.69 2.58 38.01
C PHE A 63 -3.38 2.10 36.73
N LEU A 64 -4.45 1.30 36.87
CA LEU A 64 -5.24 0.86 35.73
C LEU A 64 -5.89 2.01 34.98
N ALA A 65 -6.46 2.99 35.69
CA ALA A 65 -7.05 4.16 35.06
C ALA A 65 -6.02 4.96 34.24
N LYS A 66 -4.79 5.13 34.76
CA LYS A 66 -3.69 5.76 34.02
C LYS A 66 -3.32 4.94 32.78
N ARG A 67 -3.19 3.62 32.90
CA ARG A 67 -2.86 2.74 31.77
C ARG A 67 -3.94 2.77 30.69
N LEU A 68 -5.22 2.69 31.07
CA LEU A 68 -6.36 2.83 30.16
C LEU A 68 -6.35 4.18 29.44
N HIS A 69 -6.07 5.28 30.17
CA HIS A 69 -5.98 6.61 29.56
C HIS A 69 -4.85 6.68 28.53
N HIS A 70 -3.68 6.10 28.82
CA HIS A 70 -2.57 6.02 27.88
C HIS A 70 -2.91 5.19 26.64
N ILE A 71 -3.54 4.03 26.81
CA ILE A 71 -3.99 3.17 25.70
C ILE A 71 -5.01 3.90 24.84
N ALA A 72 -6.02 4.55 25.42
CA ALA A 72 -7.03 5.29 24.67
C ALA A 72 -6.42 6.44 23.85
N LYS A 73 -5.45 7.17 24.42
CA LYS A 73 -4.73 8.22 23.71
C LYS A 73 -3.90 7.66 22.55
N PHE A 74 -3.24 6.52 22.76
CA PHE A 74 -2.44 5.86 21.74
C PHE A 74 -3.30 5.26 20.62
N GLU A 75 -4.43 4.62 20.96
CA GLU A 75 -5.43 4.13 20.00
C GLU A 75 -5.94 5.26 19.11
N LYS A 76 -6.35 6.40 19.71
CA LYS A 76 -6.83 7.55 18.93
C LYS A 76 -5.77 8.02 17.92
N LYS A 77 -4.51 8.13 18.37
CA LYS A 77 -3.40 8.52 17.50
C LYS A 77 -3.19 7.50 16.37
N LEU A 78 -3.25 6.20 16.66
CA LEU A 78 -3.14 5.14 15.66
C LEU A 78 -4.28 5.20 14.64
N GLN A 79 -5.52 5.43 15.09
CA GLN A 79 -6.67 5.56 14.19
C GLN A 79 -6.51 6.74 13.21
N GLU A 80 -6.05 7.90 13.70
CA GLU A 80 -5.74 9.06 12.86
C GLU A 80 -4.63 8.75 11.83
N GLN A 81 -3.55 8.10 12.28
CA GLN A 81 -2.45 7.68 11.40
C GLN A 81 -2.90 6.65 10.35
N ILE A 82 -3.73 5.67 10.73
CA ILE A 82 -4.31 4.67 9.82
C ILE A 82 -5.17 5.36 8.76
N ALA A 83 -5.99 6.34 9.13
CA ALA A 83 -6.81 7.08 8.17
C ALA A 83 -5.95 7.83 7.14
N GLN A 84 -4.88 8.49 7.59
CA GLN A 84 -3.93 9.15 6.70
C GLN A 84 -3.19 8.15 5.81
N GLN A 85 -2.71 7.04 6.38
CA GLN A 85 -1.96 6.03 5.64
C GLN A 85 -2.84 5.33 4.58
N LYS A 86 -4.14 5.13 4.84
CA LYS A 86 -5.09 4.63 3.82
C LYS A 86 -5.11 5.53 2.59
N GLN A 87 -5.16 6.85 2.77
CA GLN A 87 -5.11 7.81 1.67
C GLN A 87 -3.80 7.68 0.88
N VAL A 88 -2.67 7.58 1.58
CA VAL A 88 -1.34 7.38 0.95
C VAL A 88 -1.29 6.09 0.13
N VAL A 89 -1.85 4.99 0.64
CA VAL A 89 -1.94 3.71 -0.08
C VAL A 89 -2.81 3.85 -1.33
N CYS A 90 -3.95 4.52 -1.24
CA CYS A 90 -4.82 4.78 -2.39
C CYS A 90 -4.10 5.57 -3.49
N GLU A 91 -3.38 6.63 -3.11
CA GLU A 91 -2.59 7.43 -4.04
C GLU A 91 -1.44 6.62 -4.67
N ALA A 92 -0.72 5.85 -3.87
CA ALA A 92 0.36 4.99 -4.35
C ALA A 92 -0.15 3.96 -5.37
N SER A 93 -1.31 3.35 -5.09
CA SER A 93 -1.98 2.38 -5.96
C SER A 93 -2.45 3.05 -7.27
N SER A 94 -3.05 4.25 -7.19
CA SER A 94 -3.44 5.03 -8.37
C SER A 94 -2.25 5.40 -9.26
N ARG A 95 -1.11 5.79 -8.66
CA ARG A 95 0.13 6.09 -9.40
C ARG A 95 0.69 4.84 -10.07
N SER A 96 0.71 3.72 -9.36
CA SER A 96 1.12 2.40 -9.86
C SER A 96 0.28 2.00 -11.07
N LYS A 97 -1.04 2.14 -10.95
CA LYS A 97 -1.99 1.82 -12.02
C LYS A 97 -1.77 2.65 -13.28
N ARG A 98 -1.62 3.98 -13.13
CA ARG A 98 -1.34 4.87 -14.27
C ARG A 98 -0.02 4.53 -14.97
N LEU A 99 1.01 4.10 -14.24
CA LEU A 99 2.27 3.66 -14.84
C LEU A 99 2.13 2.32 -15.56
N GLU A 100 1.35 1.40 -14.99
CA GLU A 100 1.03 0.12 -15.61
C GLU A 100 0.33 0.32 -16.96
N ASP A 101 -0.68 1.20 -16.99
CA ASP A 101 -1.45 1.48 -18.20
C ASP A 101 -0.55 2.10 -19.29
N LYS A 102 0.30 3.08 -18.93
CA LYS A 102 1.31 3.65 -19.85
C LYS A 102 2.32 2.62 -20.35
N TYR A 103 2.73 1.69 -19.50
CA TYR A 103 3.66 0.63 -19.89
C TYR A 103 3.01 -0.32 -20.91
N LYS A 104 1.75 -0.70 -20.68
CA LYS A 104 0.96 -1.54 -21.60
C LYS A 104 0.71 -0.84 -22.94
N GLU A 105 0.38 0.44 -22.93
CA GLU A 105 0.21 1.25 -24.13
C GLU A 105 1.48 1.30 -24.97
N MET A 106 2.65 1.54 -24.35
CA MET A 106 3.91 1.52 -25.10
C MET A 106 4.23 0.14 -25.67
N GLN A 107 3.84 -0.93 -24.96
CA GLN A 107 4.02 -2.31 -25.44
C GLN A 107 3.10 -2.63 -26.63
N SER A 108 1.86 -2.12 -26.64
CA SER A 108 0.96 -2.33 -27.78
C SER A 108 1.44 -1.57 -29.03
N ILE A 109 1.87 -0.32 -28.88
CA ILE A 109 2.45 0.49 -29.96
C ILE A 109 3.68 -0.20 -30.55
N GLU A 110 4.56 -0.75 -29.71
CA GLU A 110 5.75 -1.48 -30.15
C GLU A 110 5.37 -2.72 -30.97
N LYS A 111 4.41 -3.52 -30.50
CA LYS A 111 3.93 -4.71 -31.22
C LYS A 111 3.27 -4.38 -32.55
N GLN A 112 2.42 -3.35 -32.59
CA GLN A 112 1.74 -2.93 -33.81
C GLN A 112 2.76 -2.46 -34.85
N LYS A 113 3.80 -1.75 -34.42
CA LYS A 113 4.87 -1.32 -35.33
C LYS A 113 5.70 -2.49 -35.84
N GLN A 114 6.10 -3.43 -34.98
CA GLN A 114 6.81 -4.65 -35.39
C GLN A 114 6.00 -5.46 -36.43
N PHE A 115 4.68 -5.54 -36.25
CA PHE A 115 3.81 -6.20 -37.21
C PHE A 115 3.72 -5.46 -38.55
N SER A 116 3.61 -4.12 -38.52
CA SER A 116 3.64 -3.28 -39.74
C SER A 116 4.94 -3.45 -40.51
N ASP A 117 6.08 -3.33 -39.80
CA ASP A 117 7.41 -3.42 -40.39
C ASP A 117 7.61 -4.82 -41.06
N MET A 118 7.08 -5.90 -40.45
CA MET A 118 7.09 -7.26 -41.03
C MET A 118 6.21 -7.41 -42.28
N LEU A 119 5.04 -6.78 -42.31
CA LEU A 119 4.15 -6.80 -43.48
C LEU A 119 4.78 -6.05 -44.66
N GLU A 120 5.39 -4.89 -44.39
CA GLU A 120 6.11 -4.10 -45.39
C GLU A 120 7.26 -4.91 -46.01
N GLU A 121 8.04 -5.61 -45.18
CA GLU A 121 9.11 -6.51 -45.62
C GLU A 121 8.57 -7.67 -46.48
N TYR A 122 7.48 -8.31 -46.06
CA TYR A 122 6.87 -9.39 -46.83
C TYR A 122 6.38 -8.93 -48.21
N ILE A 123 5.73 -7.77 -48.29
CA ILE A 123 5.25 -7.20 -49.55
C ILE A 123 6.43 -6.83 -50.45
N ALA A 124 7.46 -6.16 -49.92
CA ALA A 124 8.66 -5.81 -50.66
C ALA A 124 9.34 -7.06 -51.26
N ASN A 125 9.46 -8.13 -50.48
CA ASN A 125 10.02 -9.40 -50.93
C ASN A 125 9.14 -10.17 -51.95
N LYS A 126 7.87 -9.80 -52.12
CA LYS A 126 6.95 -10.40 -53.11
C LYS A 126 6.79 -9.56 -54.38
N MET A 127 7.16 -8.28 -54.34
CA MET A 127 7.10 -7.37 -55.49
C MET A 127 8.45 -7.17 -56.19
N CYS A 128 9.55 -7.65 -55.60
CA CYS A 128 10.82 -7.91 -56.29
C CYS A 128 10.90 -9.37 -56.74
#